data_AF-A0A933Z5U3-F1
#
_entry.id   AF-A0A933Z5U3-F1
#
_cell.length_a   1.000
_cell.length_b   1.000
_cell.length_c   1.000
_cell.angle_alpha   90.00
_cell.angle_beta   90.00
_cell.angle_gamma   90.00
#
_symmetry.space_group_name_H-M   'P 1'
#
loop_
_entity.id
_entity.type
_entity.pdbx_description
1 polymer ?
#
loop_
_entity_poly.entity_id
_entity_poly.type
_entity_poly.pdbx_seq_one_letter_code
_entity_poly.pdbx_strand_id
1 'polypeptide(L)' 'MLKSFLRLAPQHHFALFYASNYLLCPYHAPNVSEHLLPARGKFAWDQWAVLRLAAALDLDLIFNP' A
#
# COMPACT_ATOMS: atom_id res chain seq x y z
N MET A 1 2.55 0.48 -15.01
CA MET A 1 1.73 -0.74 -14.84
C MET A 1 0.70 -0.57 -13.72
N LEU A 2 1.12 -0.27 -12.48
CA LEU A 2 0.20 -0.08 -11.33
C LEU A 2 -0.90 0.97 -11.58
N LYS A 3 -0.58 2.14 -12.16
CA LYS A 3 -1.59 3.18 -12.49
C LYS A 3 -2.70 2.71 -13.44
N SER A 4 -2.42 1.75 -14.31
CA SER A 4 -3.43 1.18 -15.21
C SER A 4 -4.29 0.16 -14.48
N PHE A 5 -3.67 -0.64 -13.60
CA PHE A 5 -4.38 -1.59 -12.75
C PHE A 5 -5.38 -0.90 -11.81
N LEU A 6 -4.94 0.16 -11.11
CA LEU A 6 -5.82 0.95 -10.23
C LEU A 6 -7.02 1.55 -10.98
N ARG A 7 -6.83 1.91 -12.26
CA ARG A 7 -7.90 2.46 -13.12
C ARG A 7 -8.86 1.40 -13.66
N LEU A 8 -8.39 0.17 -13.87
CA LEU A 8 -9.21 -0.92 -14.43
C LEU A 8 -10.08 -1.62 -13.39
N ALA A 9 -9.80 -1.43 -12.10
CA ALA A 9 -10.53 -2.07 -11.01
C ALA A 9 -11.06 -1.05 -9.99
N PRO A 10 -11.87 -0.05 -10.41
CA PRO A 10 -12.39 1.00 -9.52
C PRO A 10 -13.30 0.46 -8.40
N GLN A 11 -13.83 -0.76 -8.55
CA GLN A 11 -14.67 -1.41 -7.55
C GLN A 11 -13.91 -1.90 -6.30
N HIS A 12 -12.57 -1.87 -6.32
CA HIS A 12 -11.74 -2.29 -5.19
C HIS A 12 -11.07 -1.09 -4.52
N HIS A 13 -10.94 -1.17 -3.20
CA HIS A 13 -10.10 -0.27 -2.44
C HIS A 13 -8.65 -0.76 -2.47
N PHE A 14 -7.71 0.14 -2.72
CA PHE A 14 -6.28 -0.16 -2.72
C PHE A 14 -5.58 0.63 -1.62
N ALA A 15 -4.93 -0.07 -0.70
CA ALA A 15 -4.03 0.53 0.28
C ALA A 15 -2.59 0.37 -0.21
N LEU A 16 -1.90 1.48 -0.49
CA LEU A 16 -0.51 1.51 -0.93
C LEU A 16 0.40 1.89 0.23
N PHE A 17 1.42 1.08 0.48
CA PHE A 17 2.34 1.27 1.59
C PHE A 17 3.71 1.72 1.09
N TYR A 18 4.22 2.80 1.65
CA TYR A 18 5.49 3.40 1.24
C TYR A 18 6.47 3.45 2.41
N ALA A 19 7.74 3.14 2.14
CA ALA A 19 8.81 3.28 3.13
C ALA A 19 9.28 4.74 3.30
N SER A 20 8.88 5.64 2.39
CA SER A 20 9.38 7.02 2.32
C SER A 20 8.26 8.00 1.92
N ASN A 21 8.29 9.19 2.52
CA ASN A 21 7.32 10.26 2.27
C ASN A 21 7.44 10.87 0.87
N TYR A 22 8.62 10.81 0.25
CA TYR A 22 8.84 11.27 -1.14
C TYR A 22 8.04 10.46 -2.17
N LEU A 23 7.52 9.29 -1.78
CA LEU A 23 6.74 8.41 -2.64
C LEU A 23 5.23 8.57 -2.43
N LEU A 24 4.78 9.48 -1.55
CA LEU A 24 3.37 9.75 -1.32
C LEU A 24 2.77 10.61 -2.45
N CYS A 25 1.48 10.43 -2.64
CA CYS A 25 0.60 11.07 -3.60
C CYS A 25 0.82 10.81 -5.11
N PRO A 26 1.45 9.72 -5.61
CA PRO A 26 1.66 9.53 -7.05
C PRO A 26 0.40 9.12 -7.82
N TYR A 27 -0.63 8.56 -7.15
CA TYR A 27 -1.79 7.97 -7.84
C TYR A 27 -3.12 8.69 -7.60
N HIS A 28 -3.26 9.46 -6.51
CA HIS A 28 -4.38 10.37 -6.21
C HIS A 28 -5.73 9.95 -6.85
N ALA A 29 -6.35 8.92 -6.28
CA ALA A 29 -7.61 8.37 -6.75
C ALA A 29 -8.56 8.10 -5.56
N PRO A 30 -9.89 8.19 -5.75
CA PRO A 30 -10.85 8.08 -4.64
C PRO A 30 -10.90 6.69 -3.99
N ASN A 31 -10.46 5.65 -4.70
CA ASN A 31 -10.39 4.27 -4.21
C ASN A 31 -8.99 3.88 -3.74
N VAL A 32 -8.07 4.84 -3.59
CA VAL A 32 -6.68 4.59 -3.16
C VAL A 32 -6.42 5.32 -1.85
N SER A 33 -5.98 4.58 -0.83
CA SER A 33 -5.39 5.14 0.38
C SER A 33 -3.89 4.91 0.36
N GLU A 34 -3.11 5.92 0.75
CA GLU A 34 -1.66 5.87 0.74
C GLU A 34 -1.14 6.05 2.16
N HIS A 35 -0.28 5.12 2.61
CA HIS A 35 0.19 5.06 3.99
C HIS A 35 1.71 5.05 4.04
N LEU A 36 2.27 5.94 4.86
CA LEU A 36 3.69 5.92 5.18
C LEU A 36 3.93 4.89 6.28
N LEU A 37 4.78 3.91 5.99
CA LEU A 37 5.15 2.85 6.91
C LEU A 37 6.67 2.81 7.04
N PRO A 38 7.26 3.66 7.90
CA PRO A 38 8.70 3.70 8.08
C PRO A 38 9.15 2.46 8.88
N ALA A 39 10.14 1.72 8.37
CA ALA A 39 10.76 0.61 9.10
C ALA A 39 12.28 0.71 9.05
N ARG A 40 12.94 0.11 10.05
CA ARG A 40 14.41 0.11 10.20
C ARG A 40 15.14 -0.67 9.10
N GLY A 41 14.44 -1.46 8.30
CA GLY A 41 15.01 -2.22 7.18
C GLY A 41 13.95 -3.06 6.47
N LYS A 42 14.28 -3.51 5.25
CA LYS A 42 13.35 -4.25 4.36
C LYS A 42 12.73 -5.48 5.02
N PHE A 43 13.54 -6.30 5.69
CA PHE A 43 13.06 -7.50 6.38
C PHE A 43 12.00 -7.19 7.44
N ALA A 44 12.24 -6.18 8.28
CA ALA A 44 11.27 -5.76 9.30
C ALA A 44 9.99 -5.16 8.68
N TRP A 45 10.13 -4.53 7.51
CA TRP A 45 9.01 -3.98 6.77
C TRP A 45 8.11 -5.09 6.21
N ASP A 46 8.69 -6.00 5.42
CA ASP A 46 7.97 -7.09 4.73
C ASP A 46 7.33 -8.07 5.72
N GLN A 47 8.05 -8.45 6.78
CA GLN A 47 7.63 -9.54 7.67
C GLN A 47 6.70 -9.11 8.81
N TRP A 48 6.69 -7.81 9.16
CA TRP A 48 6.00 -7.36 10.37
C TRP A 48 5.16 -6.12 10.14
N ALA A 49 5.78 -5.05 9.63
CA ALA A 49 5.09 -3.77 9.53
C ALA A 49 3.90 -3.88 8.56
N VAL A 50 4.11 -4.44 7.37
CA VAL A 50 3.09 -4.59 6.33
C VAL A 50 1.94 -5.47 6.83
N LEU A 51 2.26 -6.64 7.41
CA LEU A 51 1.24 -7.56 7.92
C LEU A 51 0.39 -6.94 9.03
N ARG A 52 1.01 -6.20 9.95
CA ARG A 52 0.29 -5.52 11.03
C ARG A 52 -0.65 -4.44 10.52
N LEU A 53 -0.18 -3.61 9.58
CA LEU A 53 -1.02 -2.57 9.01
C LEU A 53 -2.14 -3.16 8.15
N ALA A 54 -1.85 -4.21 7.37
CA ALA A 54 -2.86 -4.90 6.56
C ALA A 54 -3.97 -5.50 7.43
N ALA A 55 -3.61 -6.12 8.56
CA ALA A 55 -4.60 -6.62 9.53
C ALA A 55 -5.40 -5.49 10.18
N ALA A 56 -4.75 -4.36 10.52
CA ALA A 56 -5.44 -3.21 11.12
C ALA A 56 -6.41 -2.52 10.15
N LEU A 57 -6.14 -2.60 8.85
CA LEU A 57 -6.98 -2.07 7.78
C LEU A 57 -7.97 -3.11 7.21
N ASP A 58 -8.01 -4.32 7.78
CA ASP A 58 -8.86 -5.43 7.35
C ASP A 58 -8.74 -5.72 5.83
N LEU A 59 -7.51 -5.75 5.32
CA LEU A 59 -7.24 -5.98 3.90
C LEU A 59 -7.32 -7.46 3.55
N ASP A 60 -8.08 -7.77 2.50
CA ASP A 60 -8.26 -9.15 2.02
C ASP A 60 -7.01 -9.77 1.38
N LEU A 61 -6.23 -8.93 0.68
CA LEU A 61 -5.13 -9.38 -0.18
C LEU A 61 -3.93 -8.43 -0.07
N ILE A 62 -2.74 -9.01 0.10
CA ILE A 62 -1.47 -8.29 0.09
C ILE A 62 -0.72 -8.66 -1.19
N PHE A 63 -0.32 -7.65 -1.96
CA PHE A 63 0.51 -7.81 -3.14
C PHE A 63 1.86 -7.13 -2.91
N ASN A 64 2.94 -7.92 -2.78
CA ASN A 64 4.30 -7.43 -2.61
C ASN A 64 5.17 -7.91 -3.81
N PRO A 65 5.25 -7.12 -4.90
CA PRO A 65 5.99 -7.49 -6.10
C PRO A 65 7.51 -7.45 -5.94
#